data_AF-A0A9W4K8K7-F1
#
_entry.id   AF-A0A9W4K8K7-F1
#
_cell.length_a   1.000
_cell.length_b   1.000
_cell.length_c   1.000
_cell.angle_alpha   90.00
_cell.angle_beta   90.00
_cell.angle_gamma   90.00
#
_symmetry.space_group_name_H-M   'P 1'
#
loop_
_entity.id
_entity.type
_entity.pdbx_description
1 polymer ?
#
loop_
_entity_poly.entity_id
_entity_poly.type
_entity_poly.pdbx_seq_one_letter_code
_entity_poly.pdbx_strand_id
1 'polypeptide(L)'
;MDDMTGPPWGRLAVEQYFVTNWNHSSTETPDQQRIRLVAGFLELNLIPVQWVEDWESLTYPPRAPTAEEIDTILRPYRVDALRWRANNMFHDQTSPVLLRTYYSTEQGERAEHDELVNIWVDIDLFEAES
;
A
#
# COMPACT_ATOMS: atom_id res chain seq x y z
N MET A 1 -20.60 -9.85 5.01
CA MET A 1 -19.40 -9.02 4.85
C MET A 1 -18.31 -9.96 4.46
N ASP A 2 -17.75 -9.79 3.26
CA ASP A 2 -16.52 -10.49 2.92
C ASP A 2 -15.46 -10.16 3.96
N ASP A 3 -14.64 -11.15 4.30
CA ASP A 3 -13.47 -10.93 5.12
C ASP A 3 -12.53 -10.02 4.33
N MET A 4 -12.56 -8.71 4.61
CA MET A 4 -11.72 -7.69 3.96
C MET A 4 -10.26 -7.77 4.43
N THR A 5 -9.80 -9.00 4.72
CA THR A 5 -8.40 -9.31 4.95
C THR A 5 -7.65 -9.05 3.66
N GLY A 6 -6.75 -8.06 3.69
CA GLY A 6 -5.91 -7.73 2.55
C GLY A 6 -5.08 -8.94 2.09
N PRO A 7 -4.44 -8.88 0.92
CA PRO A 7 -3.55 -9.94 0.48
C PRO A 7 -2.42 -10.17 1.50
N PRO A 8 -1.67 -11.29 1.42
CA PRO A 8 -0.46 -11.47 2.22
C PRO A 8 0.44 -10.23 2.20
N TRP A 9 1.04 -9.87 3.33
CA TRP A 9 1.92 -8.70 3.40
C TRP A 9 3.10 -8.85 2.45
N GLY A 10 3.41 -7.76 1.75
CA GLY A 10 4.45 -7.74 0.71
C GLY A 10 3.93 -8.11 -0.68
N ARG A 11 2.67 -8.53 -0.88
CA ARG A 11 2.16 -8.84 -2.23
C ARG A 11 2.03 -7.61 -3.13
N LEU A 12 1.79 -6.44 -2.56
CA LEU A 12 1.63 -5.22 -3.34
C LEU A 12 3.00 -4.66 -3.69
N ALA A 13 3.20 -4.22 -4.94
CA ALA A 13 4.50 -3.72 -5.39
C ALA A 13 5.05 -2.56 -4.55
N VAL A 14 4.16 -1.68 -4.07
CA VAL A 14 4.53 -0.60 -3.15
C VAL A 14 5.05 -1.12 -1.79
N GLU A 15 4.50 -2.24 -1.30
CA GLU A 15 4.95 -2.86 -0.05
C GLU A 15 6.35 -3.46 -0.24
N GLN A 16 6.62 -4.12 -1.38
CA GLN A 16 7.97 -4.60 -1.72
C GLN A 16 8.97 -3.47 -1.85
N TYR A 17 8.58 -2.36 -2.49
CA TYR A 17 9.43 -1.20 -2.60
C TYR A 17 9.81 -0.66 -1.22
N PHE A 18 8.85 -0.56 -0.30
CA PHE A 18 9.08 -0.06 1.05
C PHE A 18 10.05 -0.95 1.82
N VAL A 19 9.77 -2.26 1.86
CA VAL A 19 10.59 -3.24 2.59
C VAL A 19 12.01 -3.33 2.02
N THR A 20 12.16 -3.18 0.70
CA THR A 20 13.47 -3.23 0.04
C THR A 20 14.31 -1.98 0.30
N ASN A 21 13.67 -0.81 0.43
CA ASN A 21 14.36 0.49 0.49
C ASN A 21 14.29 1.16 1.87
N TRP A 22 13.73 0.48 2.87
CA TRP A 22 13.73 0.95 4.25
C TRP A 22 15.15 1.01 4.80
N ASN A 23 15.51 2.10 5.46
CA ASN A 23 16.82 2.28 6.06
C ASN A 23 16.69 2.34 7.59
N HIS A 24 16.95 1.20 8.24
CA HIS A 24 16.93 1.04 9.70
C HIS A 24 17.95 1.91 10.44
N SER A 25 18.97 2.43 9.76
CA SER A 25 19.99 3.33 10.33
C SER A 25 19.74 4.80 9.96
N SER A 26 18.60 5.12 9.36
CA SER A 26 18.25 6.50 9.03
C SER A 26 18.01 7.33 10.29
N THR A 27 18.30 8.62 10.20
CA THR A 27 17.90 9.62 11.22
C THR A 27 16.48 10.14 10.98
N GLU A 28 15.87 9.78 9.84
CA GLU A 28 14.46 10.06 9.55
C GLU A 28 13.55 9.32 10.52
N THR A 29 12.46 9.97 10.92
CA THR A 29 11.33 9.25 11.54
C THR A 29 10.72 8.26 10.54
N PRO A 30 10.03 7.20 11.00
CA PRO A 30 9.34 6.27 10.11
C PRO A 30 8.36 6.95 9.14
N ASP A 31 7.66 7.99 9.59
CA ASP A 31 6.75 8.77 8.73
C ASP A 31 7.49 9.48 7.58
N GLN A 32 8.59 10.16 7.89
CA GLN A 32 9.40 10.85 6.89
C GLN A 32 9.95 9.87 5.86
N GLN A 33 10.43 8.72 6.32
CA GLN A 33 10.94 7.69 5.42
C GLN A 33 9.82 7.12 4.54
N ARG A 34 8.62 6.87 5.08
CA ARG A 34 7.46 6.45 4.26
C ARG A 34 7.11 7.49 3.19
N ILE A 35 7.03 8.77 3.54
CA ILE A 35 6.73 9.84 2.56
C ILE A 35 7.76 9.85 1.43
N ARG A 36 9.06 9.79 1.77
CA ARG A 36 10.13 9.70 0.77
C ARG A 36 10.01 8.46 -0.11
N LEU A 37 9.65 7.32 0.47
CA LEU A 37 9.48 6.06 -0.26
C LEU A 37 8.23 6.05 -1.16
N VAL A 38 7.13 6.71 -0.76
CA VAL A 38 5.98 6.93 -1.66
C VAL A 38 6.42 7.72 -2.89
N ALA A 39 7.13 8.83 -2.69
CA ALA A 39 7.63 9.66 -3.79
C ALA A 39 8.57 8.86 -4.71
N GLY A 40 9.53 8.12 -4.11
CA GLY A 40 10.44 7.27 -4.88
C GLY A 40 9.74 6.14 -5.64
N PHE A 41 8.67 5.56 -5.09
CA PHE A 41 7.87 4.55 -5.78
C PHE A 41 7.12 5.14 -6.98
N LEU A 42 6.56 6.34 -6.84
CA LEU A 42 5.87 7.07 -7.90
C LEU A 42 6.78 7.47 -9.06
N GLU A 43 8.07 7.68 -8.79
CA GLU A 43 9.08 8.01 -9.80
C GLU A 43 9.59 6.78 -10.58
N LEU A 44 9.16 5.56 -10.21
CA LEU A 44 9.57 4.36 -10.93
C LEU A 44 8.97 4.33 -12.34
N ASN A 45 9.84 4.41 -13.35
CA ASN A 45 9.44 4.23 -14.75
C ASN A 45 8.98 2.80 -15.05
N LEU A 46 9.49 1.81 -14.29
CA LEU A 46 9.17 0.40 -14.43
C LEU A 46 9.11 -0.25 -13.06
N ILE A 47 8.03 -0.99 -12.80
CA ILE A 47 7.91 -1.83 -11.61
C ILE A 47 8.56 -3.19 -11.92
N PRO A 48 9.50 -3.68 -11.09
CA PRO A 48 10.08 -5.01 -11.27
C PRO A 48 9.02 -6.10 -11.40
N VAL A 49 9.17 -6.97 -12.39
CA VAL A 49 8.18 -8.00 -12.74
C VAL A 49 7.87 -8.93 -11.56
N GLN A 50 8.87 -9.25 -10.75
CA GLN A 50 8.72 -10.09 -9.57
C GLN A 50 7.82 -9.48 -8.48
N TRP A 51 7.57 -8.16 -8.51
CA TRP A 51 6.70 -7.48 -7.54
C TRP A 51 5.23 -7.44 -7.97
N VAL A 52 4.93 -7.79 -9.24
CA VAL A 52 3.58 -7.76 -9.80
C VAL A 52 3.10 -9.15 -10.23
N GLU A 53 4.02 -10.06 -10.55
CA GLU A 53 3.68 -11.44 -10.87
C GLU A 53 3.24 -12.23 -9.64
N ASP A 54 2.49 -13.30 -9.92
CA ASP A 54 2.08 -14.24 -8.89
C ASP A 54 3.30 -14.91 -8.27
N TRP A 55 3.54 -14.70 -6.99
CA TRP A 55 4.69 -15.27 -6.27
C TRP A 55 4.76 -16.79 -6.38
N GLU A 56 3.62 -17.47 -6.50
CA GLU A 56 3.57 -18.93 -6.67
C GLU A 56 4.12 -19.39 -8.02
N SER A 57 4.11 -18.50 -9.02
CA SER A 57 4.65 -18.76 -10.36
C SER A 57 6.15 -18.47 -10.48
N LEU A 58 6.74 -17.77 -9.50
CA LEU A 58 8.13 -17.32 -9.54
C LEU A 58 9.08 -18.39 -9.00
N THR A 59 10.19 -18.64 -9.72
CA THR A 59 11.29 -19.49 -9.22
C THR A 59 11.99 -18.87 -8.01
N TYR A 60 12.03 -17.52 -7.96
CA TYR A 60 12.61 -16.75 -6.87
C TYR A 60 11.63 -15.64 -6.47
N PRO A 61 10.64 -15.94 -5.60
CA PRO A 61 9.68 -14.94 -5.17
C PRO A 61 10.37 -13.85 -4.32
N PRO A 62 9.80 -12.63 -4.27
CA PRO A 62 10.27 -11.60 -3.36
C PRO A 62 10.19 -12.05 -1.90
N ARG A 63 10.98 -11.40 -1.04
CA ARG A 63 11.01 -11.71 0.38
C ARG A 63 9.69 -11.30 1.04
N ALA A 64 9.15 -12.17 1.90
CA ALA A 64 8.07 -11.80 2.81
C ALA A 64 8.57 -10.86 3.92
N PRO A 65 7.80 -9.80 4.25
CA PRO A 65 8.16 -8.90 5.34
C PRO A 65 8.08 -9.61 6.70
N THR A 66 8.92 -9.18 7.65
CA THR A 66 8.86 -9.64 9.04
C THR A 66 7.69 -8.99 9.78
N ALA A 67 7.32 -9.52 10.95
CA ALA A 67 6.29 -8.91 11.80
C ALA A 67 6.62 -7.45 12.17
N GLU A 68 7.89 -7.17 12.49
CA GLU A 68 8.36 -5.82 12.80
C GLU A 68 8.25 -4.87 11.59
N GLU A 69 8.59 -5.34 10.39
CA GLU A 69 8.44 -4.56 9.16
C GLU A 69 6.96 -4.32 8.84
N ILE A 70 6.09 -5.30 9.06
CA ILE A 70 4.66 -5.13 8.89
C ILE A 70 4.16 -4.04 9.83
N ASP A 71 4.48 -4.11 11.12
CA ASP A 71 3.92 -3.20 12.10
C ASP A 71 4.55 -1.79 12.07
N THR A 72 5.82 -1.68 11.66
CA THR A 72 6.54 -0.39 11.61
C THR A 72 6.40 0.31 10.26
N ILE A 73 6.42 -0.46 9.17
CA ILE A 73 6.58 0.07 7.81
C ILE A 73 5.24 0.01 7.07
N LEU A 74 4.59 -1.15 7.04
CA LEU A 74 3.51 -1.41 6.09
C LEU A 74 2.11 -1.11 6.64
N ARG A 75 1.80 -1.56 7.85
CA ARG A 75 0.51 -1.35 8.51
C ARG A 75 0.23 0.14 8.76
N PRO A 76 1.21 0.97 9.17
CA PRO A 76 1.03 2.42 9.25
C PRO A 76 1.01 3.10 7.88
N TYR A 77 1.22 2.38 6.78
CA TYR A 77 1.07 2.91 5.43
C TYR A 77 -0.30 2.57 4.83
N ARG A 78 -0.80 1.34 5.00
CA ARG A 78 -2.12 0.94 4.48
C ARG A 78 -2.73 -0.17 5.35
N VAL A 79 -3.93 0.07 5.87
CA VAL A 79 -4.66 -0.92 6.68
C VAL A 79 -5.26 -2.04 5.81
N ASP A 80 -5.58 -3.18 6.40
CA ASP A 80 -5.99 -4.39 5.66
C ASP A 80 -7.18 -4.17 4.71
N ALA A 81 -8.22 -3.43 5.13
CA ALA A 81 -9.36 -3.13 4.24
C ALA A 81 -8.95 -2.35 2.97
N LEU A 82 -8.01 -1.41 3.10
CA LEU A 82 -7.48 -0.67 1.94
C LEU A 82 -6.54 -1.52 1.10
N ARG A 83 -5.82 -2.46 1.72
CA ARG A 83 -4.99 -3.42 1.00
C ARG A 83 -5.86 -4.38 0.19
N TRP A 84 -6.97 -4.85 0.76
CA TRP A 84 -7.96 -5.66 0.07
C TRP A 84 -8.50 -4.92 -1.15
N ARG A 85 -8.93 -3.66 -1.00
CA ARG A 85 -9.40 -2.84 -2.13
C ARG A 85 -8.32 -2.64 -3.18
N ALA A 86 -7.12 -2.24 -2.78
CA ALA A 86 -6.01 -2.04 -3.72
C ALA A 86 -5.63 -3.31 -4.50
N ASN A 87 -5.86 -4.50 -3.94
CA ASN A 87 -5.63 -5.77 -4.61
C ASN A 87 -6.77 -6.21 -5.54
N ASN A 88 -8.00 -5.76 -5.28
CA ASN A 88 -9.20 -6.15 -6.03
C ASN A 88 -9.67 -5.09 -7.03
N MET A 89 -9.12 -3.87 -6.97
CA MET A 89 -9.36 -2.85 -7.99
C MET A 89 -8.74 -3.31 -9.31
N PHE A 90 -9.54 -3.24 -10.38
CA PHE A 90 -9.25 -3.81 -11.70
C PHE A 90 -7.82 -3.54 -12.18
N HIS A 91 -7.19 -4.52 -12.83
CA HIS A 91 -5.80 -4.45 -13.31
C HIS A 91 -5.64 -3.64 -14.61
N ASP A 92 -6.58 -2.78 -14.96
CA ASP A 92 -6.49 -1.97 -16.18
C ASP A 92 -6.00 -0.54 -15.88
N GLN A 93 -5.70 0.18 -16.95
CA GLN A 93 -5.12 1.52 -16.91
C GLN A 93 -6.07 2.58 -16.32
N THR A 94 -7.33 2.23 -16.02
CA THR A 94 -8.32 3.14 -15.42
C THR A 94 -8.35 3.06 -13.90
N SER A 95 -7.64 2.09 -13.32
CA SER A 95 -7.63 1.83 -11.89
C SER A 95 -6.68 2.77 -11.16
N PRO A 96 -7.18 3.68 -10.30
CA PRO A 96 -6.30 4.53 -9.53
C PRO A 96 -5.56 3.68 -8.51
N VAL A 97 -4.21 3.71 -8.57
CA VAL A 97 -3.39 3.21 -7.46
C VAL A 97 -3.80 4.00 -6.23
N LEU A 98 -4.51 3.36 -5.28
CA LEU A 98 -4.83 3.95 -3.98
C LEU A 98 -3.55 4.09 -3.16
N LEU A 99 -2.65 4.99 -3.56
CA LEU A 99 -1.58 5.45 -2.71
C LEU A 99 -2.27 6.20 -1.57
N ARG A 100 -2.02 5.75 -0.34
CA ARG A 100 -2.37 6.59 0.82
C ARG A 100 -1.36 7.71 0.82
N THR A 101 -1.67 8.78 0.08
CA THR A 101 -0.72 9.86 -0.22
C THR A 101 -0.50 10.81 0.94
N TYR A 102 -1.22 10.63 2.07
CA TYR A 102 -1.04 11.54 3.19
C TYR A 102 -1.35 10.91 4.54
N TYR A 103 -0.34 10.86 5.40
CA TYR A 103 -0.52 10.87 6.85
C TYR A 103 0.09 12.17 7.34
N SER A 104 -0.77 13.11 7.69
CA SER A 104 -0.32 14.15 8.60
C SER A 104 0.04 13.48 9.93
N THR A 105 1.10 13.97 10.57
CA THR A 105 1.43 13.58 11.96
C THR A 105 0.51 14.29 12.95
N GLU A 106 -0.29 15.26 12.49
CA GLU A 106 -1.33 15.92 13.25
C GLU A 106 -2.58 15.01 13.33
N GLN A 107 -3.10 14.82 14.54
CA GLN A 107 -4.14 13.84 14.83
C GLN A 107 -5.48 14.22 14.19
N GLY A 108 -5.80 15.52 14.11
CA GLY A 108 -7.01 16.05 13.48
C GLY A 108 -7.02 15.81 11.97
N GLU A 109 -5.99 16.26 11.26
CA GLU A 109 -5.83 16.05 9.82
C GLU A 109 -5.81 14.56 9.46
N ARG A 110 -5.20 13.72 10.30
CA ARG A 110 -5.25 12.26 10.11
C ARG A 110 -6.69 11.73 10.21
N ALA A 111 -7.47 12.19 11.18
CA ALA A 111 -8.86 11.77 11.35
C ALA A 111 -9.74 12.20 10.16
N GLU A 112 -9.53 13.41 9.63
CA GLU A 112 -10.25 13.91 8.44
C GLU A 112 -9.91 13.10 7.19
N HIS A 113 -8.63 12.76 6.99
CA HIS A 113 -8.24 11.92 5.86
C HIS A 113 -8.76 10.49 6.01
N ASP A 114 -8.79 9.96 7.23
CA ASP A 114 -9.39 8.65 7.52
C ASP A 114 -10.89 8.67 7.24
N GLU A 115 -11.59 9.76 7.55
CA GLU A 115 -13.00 9.95 7.23
C GLU A 115 -13.25 10.04 5.72
N LEU A 116 -12.43 10.80 4.97
CA LEU A 116 -12.53 10.87 3.50
C LEU A 116 -12.29 9.51 2.84
N VAL A 117 -11.32 8.76 3.36
CA VAL A 117 -11.04 7.40 2.89
C VAL A 117 -12.21 6.46 3.24
N ASN A 118 -12.78 6.56 4.45
CA ASN A 118 -13.97 5.79 4.82
C ASN A 118 -15.17 6.12 3.94
N ILE A 119 -15.35 7.39 3.57
CA ILE A 119 -16.36 7.81 2.61
C ILE A 119 -16.10 7.18 1.24
N TRP A 120 -14.87 7.22 0.72
CA TRP A 120 -14.53 6.54 -0.54
C TRP A 120 -14.67 5.02 -0.46
N VAL A 121 -14.49 4.48 0.74
CA VAL A 121 -14.71 3.07 1.04
C VAL A 121 -16.21 2.75 0.96
N ASP A 122 -17.05 3.61 1.52
CA ASP A 122 -18.50 3.37 1.64
C ASP A 122 -19.31 3.82 0.41
N ILE A 123 -18.78 4.70 -0.44
CA ILE A 123 -19.43 5.04 -1.72
C ILE A 123 -19.21 3.90 -2.70
N ASP A 124 -20.30 3.28 -3.14
CA ASP A 124 -20.35 2.32 -4.24
C ASP A 124 -20.16 3.05 -5.58
N LEU A 125 -18.97 3.63 -5.79
CA LEU A 125 -18.60 4.30 -7.04
C LEU A 125 -18.61 3.35 -8.26
N PHE A 126 -18.86 2.05 -8.06
CA PHE A 126 -18.73 1.00 -9.05
C PHE A 126 -20.05 0.30 -9.43
N GLU A 127 -21.21 0.69 -8.87
CA GLU A 127 -22.52 0.22 -9.37
C GLU A 127 -22.94 0.90 -10.70
N ALA A 128 -22.21 1.92 -11.17
CA ALA A 128 -22.60 2.70 -12.34
C ALA A 128 -22.31 2.02 -13.70
N GLU A 129 -21.67 0.85 -13.73
CA GLU A 129 -21.41 0.10 -14.96
C GLU A 129 -21.98 -1.33 -14.89
N SER A 130 -23.32 -1.42 -14.88
CA SER A 130 -24.08 -2.64 -15.21
C SER A 130 -24.62 -2.60 -16.64
#